data_AF-A0A845ZPR3-F1
#
_entry.id   AF-A0A845ZPR3-F1
#
_cell.length_a   1.000
_cell.length_b   1.000
_cell.length_c   1.000
_cell.angle_alpha   90.00
_cell.angle_beta   90.00
_cell.angle_gamma   90.00
#
_symmetry.space_group_name_H-M   'P 1'
#
loop_
_entity.id
_entity.type
_entity.pdbx_description
1 polymer ?
#
loop_
_entity_poly.entity_id
_entity_poly.type
_entity_poly.pdbx_seq_one_letter_code
_entity_poly.pdbx_strand_id
1 'polypeptide(L)' 'PRNKLPQDIQTLPLLLPEAEILNKCEFLHPLPESTQKQYESLWKEMRNT' A
#
# COMPACT_ATOMS: atom_id res chain seq x y z
N PRO A 1 -9.87 9.34 16.34
CA PRO A 1 -10.87 9.88 15.39
C PRO A 1 -10.29 11.11 14.69
N ARG A 2 -10.71 11.41 13.45
CA ARG A 2 -10.11 12.45 12.60
C ARG A 2 -9.97 13.80 13.30
N ASN A 3 -10.96 14.17 14.10
CA ASN A 3 -10.99 15.40 14.91
C ASN A 3 -9.94 15.51 16.04
N LYS A 4 -9.11 14.49 16.28
CA LYS A 4 -7.98 14.55 17.22
C LYS A 4 -6.64 14.87 16.55
N LEU A 5 -6.60 14.94 15.22
CA LEU A 5 -5.40 15.28 14.47
C LEU A 5 -5.27 16.82 14.33
N PRO A 6 -4.05 17.35 14.11
CA PRO A 6 -3.84 18.74 13.71
C PRO A 6 -4.74 19.16 12.53
N GLN A 7 -5.25 20.38 12.57
CA GLN A 7 -6.31 20.84 11.66
C GLN A 7 -5.88 20.86 10.18
N ASP A 8 -4.61 21.16 9.94
CA ASP A 8 -3.94 21.07 8.65
C ASP A 8 -3.89 19.63 8.13
N ILE A 9 -3.75 18.62 9.00
CA ILE A 9 -3.75 17.20 8.61
C ILE A 9 -5.16 16.70 8.34
N GLN A 10 -6.15 17.20 9.09
CA GLN A 10 -7.52 16.73 8.99
C GLN A 10 -8.11 16.85 7.59
N THR A 11 -7.65 17.75 6.73
CA THR A 11 -8.21 17.95 5.39
C THR A 11 -7.35 17.36 4.28
N LEU A 12 -6.16 16.82 4.57
CA LEU A 12 -5.23 16.33 3.55
C LEU A 12 -5.70 14.99 2.95
N PRO A 13 -6.17 14.95 1.69
CA PRO A 13 -6.74 13.74 1.10
C PRO A 13 -5.71 12.65 0.83
N LEU A 14 -4.43 13.02 0.66
CA LEU A 14 -3.33 12.07 0.49
C LEU A 14 -3.00 11.31 1.77
N LEU A 15 -3.25 11.91 2.95
CA LEU A 15 -2.98 11.30 4.25
C LEU A 15 -4.23 10.63 4.83
N LEU A 16 -5.39 11.22 4.59
CA LEU A 16 -6.69 10.77 5.08
C LEU A 16 -7.65 10.61 3.89
N PRO A 17 -7.42 9.58 3.05
CA PRO A 17 -8.25 9.31 1.90
C PRO A 17 -9.71 9.06 2.31
N GLU A 18 -10.62 9.41 1.41
CA GLU A 18 -12.03 9.12 1.60
C GLU A 18 -12.28 7.61 1.65
N ALA A 19 -13.34 7.21 2.36
CA ALA A 19 -13.66 5.79 2.55
C ALA A 19 -13.85 5.05 1.21
N GLU A 20 -14.40 5.72 0.20
CA GLU A 20 -14.58 5.16 -1.15
C GLU A 20 -13.26 4.79 -1.83
N ILE A 21 -12.19 5.54 -1.55
CA ILE A 21 -10.84 5.25 -2.06
C ILE A 21 -10.29 4.04 -1.32
N LEU A 22 -10.39 4.02 0.01
CA LEU A 22 -9.91 2.91 0.84
C LEU A 22 -10.58 1.58 0.49
N ASN A 23 -11.87 1.59 0.13
CA ASN A 23 -12.61 0.40 -0.28
C ASN A 23 -12.11 -0.22 -1.60
N LYS A 24 -11.31 0.51 -2.38
CA LYS A 24 -10.69 0.03 -3.63
C LYS A 24 -9.25 -0.43 -3.43
N CYS A 25 -8.68 -0.22 -2.24
CA CYS A 25 -7.33 -0.65 -1.95
C CYS A 25 -7.31 -2.15 -1.64
N GLU A 26 -6.42 -2.88 -2.30
CA GLU A 26 -6.08 -4.24 -1.90
C GLU A 26 -4.94 -4.20 -0.88
N PHE A 27 -5.03 -5.08 0.11
CA PHE A 27 -3.96 -5.27 1.09
C PHE A 27 -3.18 -6.53 0.74
N LEU A 28 -1.84 -6.43 0.80
CA LEU A 28 -0.99 -7.59 0.61
C LEU A 28 -1.15 -8.55 1.79
N HIS A 29 -1.64 -9.74 1.52
CA HIS A 29 -1.62 -10.85 2.46
C HIS A 29 -0.26 -11.56 2.42
N PRO A 30 0.12 -12.29 3.49
CA PRO A 30 1.30 -13.13 3.47
C PRO A 30 1.27 -14.08 2.28
N LEU A 31 2.30 -14.02 1.44
CA LEU A 31 2.42 -14.85 0.26
C LEU A 31 3.04 -16.21 0.63
N PRO A 32 2.66 -17.31 -0.05
CA PRO A 32 3.39 -18.57 0.04
C PRO A 32 4.86 -18.38 -0.33
N GLU A 33 5.76 -19.14 0.30
CA GLU A 33 7.21 -19.05 0.04
C GLU A 33 7.55 -19.25 -1.44
N SER A 34 6.81 -20.11 -2.15
CA SER A 34 6.98 -20.33 -3.58
C SER A 34 6.73 -19.06 -4.40
N THR A 35 5.67 -18.32 -4.07
CA THR A 35 5.33 -17.04 -4.72
C THR A 35 6.36 -15.96 -4.39
N GLN A 36 6.87 -15.92 -3.15
CA GLN A 36 7.93 -14.98 -2.77
C GLN A 36 9.19 -15.18 -3.63
N LYS A 37 9.65 -16.44 -3.76
CA LYS A 37 10.83 -16.79 -4.59
C LYS A 37 10.65 -16.40 -6.06
N GLN A 38 9.45 -16.57 -6.61
CA GLN A 38 9.14 -16.16 -7.98
C GLN A 38 9.26 -14.63 -8.14
N TYR A 39 8.68 -13.87 -7.20
CA TYR A 39 8.76 -12.40 -7.20
C TYR A 39 10.21 -11.92 -7.11
N GLU A 40 11.02 -12.52 -6.24
CA GLU A 40 12.43 -12.16 -6.09
C GLU A 40 13.24 -12.42 -7.36
N SER A 41 13.02 -13.57 -8.01
CA SER A 41 13.68 -13.89 -9.28
C SER A 41 13.31 -12.89 -10.37
N LEU A 42 12.03 -12.60 -10.54
CA LEU A 42 11.55 -11.61 -11.52
C LEU A 42 12.16 -10.23 -11.27
N TRP A 43 12.20 -9.80 -10.01
CA TRP A 43 12.76 -8.50 -9.63
C TRP A 43 14.26 -8.39 -9.93
N LYS A 44 15.03 -9.48 -9.70
CA LYS A 44 16.45 -9.53 -10.05
C LYS A 44 16.67 -9.46 -11.55
N GLU A 45 15.87 -10.19 -12.33
CA GLU A 45 15.92 -10.16 -13.80
C GLU A 45 15.70 -8.74 -14.32
N MET A 46 14.60 -8.09 -13.91
CA MET A 46 14.25 -6.73 -14.35
C MET A 46 15.34 -5.69 -14.08
N ARG A 47 16.15 -5.84 -13.03
CA ARG A 47 17.17 -4.84 -12.63
C ARG A 47 18.59 -5.17 -13.08
N ASN A 48 18.83 -6.39 -13.54
CA ASN A 48 20.12 -6.80 -14.09
C ASN A 48 20.10 -6.87 -15.63
N THR A 49 19.01 -6.41 -16.25
CA THR A 49 18.88 -6.15 -17.69
C THR A 49 19.11 -4.67 -17.94
#